data_AF-X0WNE7-F1
#
_entry.id   AF-X0WNE7-F1
#
_cell.length_a   1.000
_cell.length_b   1.000
_cell.length_c   1.000
_cell.angle_alpha   90.00
_cell.angle_beta   90.00
_cell.angle_gamma   90.00
#
_symmetry.space_group_name_H-M   'P 1'
#
loop_
_entity.id
_entity.type
_entity.pdbx_description
1 polymer ?
#
loop_
_entity_poly.entity_id
_entity_poly.type
_entity_poly.pdbx_seq_one_letter_code
_entity_poly.pdbx_strand_id
1 'polypeptide(L)'
;MAKKLGKIEKPPVEKYSKGRKLLFVPLLFSPPDPEDDFVERAHKYWDEVESHVTNLESKLGSVNKVFHELVPVGGEEGSKVIEELNSASYQIVRARLDKGAEVQPVEDIELLTEFMDWSRCLAVGLQNQKVLTKVYKSYSAV
;
A
#
# COMPACT_ATOMS: atom_id res chain seq x y z
N MET A 1 -32.03 31.48 8.05
CA MET A 1 -31.13 30.90 9.08
C MET A 1 -30.59 29.58 8.55
N ALA A 2 -29.27 29.40 8.47
CA ALA A 2 -28.66 28.18 7.95
C ALA A 2 -28.80 27.03 8.98
N LYS A 3 -29.46 25.94 8.58
CA LYS A 3 -29.66 24.75 9.41
C LYS A 3 -28.30 24.05 9.61
N LYS A 4 -27.84 23.94 10.84
CA LYS A 4 -26.58 23.26 11.19
C LYS A 4 -26.76 21.76 10.89
N LEU A 5 -26.20 21.29 9.78
CA LEU A 5 -26.11 19.88 9.44
C LEU A 5 -25.08 19.26 10.39
N GLY A 6 -25.54 18.38 11.28
CA GLY A 6 -24.79 17.58 12.27
C GLY A 6 -23.30 17.88 12.52
N LYS A 7 -22.93 18.15 13.77
CA LYS A 7 -21.53 18.22 14.20
C LYS A 7 -20.97 16.79 14.31
N ILE A 8 -19.99 16.44 13.49
CA ILE A 8 -19.21 15.22 13.69
C ILE A 8 -18.27 15.48 14.88
N GLU A 9 -18.59 14.90 16.03
CA GLU A 9 -17.70 14.98 17.19
C GLU A 9 -16.56 14.00 17.02
N LYS A 10 -15.35 14.39 17.44
CA LYS A 10 -14.23 13.46 17.47
C LYS A 10 -14.62 12.28 18.38
N PRO A 11 -14.56 11.04 17.89
CA PRO A 11 -14.94 9.90 18.70
C PRO A 11 -13.99 9.77 19.92
N PRO A 12 -14.51 9.33 21.08
CA PRO A 12 -13.71 9.21 22.30
C PRO A 12 -12.53 8.25 22.11
N VAL A 13 -11.35 8.60 22.65
CA VAL A 13 -10.11 7.79 22.54
C VAL A 13 -10.31 6.40 23.16
N GLU A 14 -11.16 6.30 24.18
CA GLU A 14 -11.49 5.07 24.89
C GLU A 14 -12.05 4.01 23.93
N LYS A 15 -12.80 4.41 22.89
CA LYS A 15 -13.31 3.49 21.85
C LYS A 15 -12.19 2.82 21.05
N TYR A 16 -11.00 3.41 21.04
CA TYR A 16 -9.84 2.91 20.32
C TYR A 16 -8.76 2.41 21.28
N SER A 17 -9.01 2.28 22.57
CA SER A 17 -8.02 1.74 23.52
C SER A 17 -7.82 0.21 23.42
N LYS A 18 -8.81 -0.51 22.88
CA LYS A 18 -8.79 -1.99 22.80
C LYS A 18 -8.47 -2.50 21.40
N GLY A 19 -7.79 -3.65 21.35
CA GLY A 19 -7.52 -4.39 20.12
C GLY A 19 -6.35 -3.87 19.28
N ARG A 20 -5.97 -4.65 18.26
CA ARG A 20 -4.93 -4.28 17.29
C ARG A 20 -5.39 -3.11 16.44
N LYS A 21 -4.46 -2.21 16.09
CA LYS A 21 -4.69 -1.10 15.16
C LYS A 21 -4.06 -1.42 13.82
N LEU A 22 -4.78 -1.06 12.76
CA LEU A 22 -4.29 -1.14 11.40
C LEU A 22 -4.25 0.28 10.85
N LEU A 23 -3.08 0.70 10.40
CA LEU A 23 -2.90 1.92 9.63
C LEU A 23 -2.86 1.50 8.17
N PHE A 24 -3.78 2.02 7.36
CA PHE A 24 -3.86 1.73 5.95
C PHE A 24 -3.31 2.91 5.15
N VAL A 25 -2.29 2.63 4.35
CA VAL A 25 -1.63 3.62 3.48
C VAL A 25 -1.80 3.12 2.04
N PRO A 26 -2.52 3.87 1.18
CA PRO A 26 -2.57 3.55 -0.25
C PRO A 26 -1.17 3.53 -0.88
N LEU A 27 -0.86 2.50 -1.66
CA LEU A 27 0.39 2.45 -2.41
C LEU A 27 0.24 3.28 -3.70
N LEU A 28 1.18 4.19 -3.94
CA LEU A 28 1.24 5.00 -5.16
C LEU A 28 2.38 4.51 -6.04
N PHE A 29 2.05 4.13 -7.28
CA PHE A 29 3.03 3.82 -8.33
C PHE A 29 3.22 5.00 -9.27
N SER A 30 4.48 5.27 -9.60
CA SER A 30 4.84 6.27 -10.60
C SER A 30 4.89 5.62 -11.99
N PRO A 31 4.38 6.29 -13.04
CA PRO A 31 4.61 5.83 -14.41
C PRO A 31 6.10 5.92 -14.76
N PRO A 32 6.57 5.24 -15.82
CA PRO A 32 7.98 5.27 -16.23
C PRO A 32 8.53 6.67 -16.51
N ASP A 33 7.70 7.53 -17.13
CA ASP A 33 8.03 8.91 -17.46
C ASP A 33 6.96 9.84 -16.85
N PRO A 34 7.06 10.16 -15.55
CA PRO A 34 6.08 11.01 -14.88
C PRO A 34 6.26 12.48 -15.27
N GLU A 35 5.15 13.20 -15.39
CA GLU A 35 5.16 14.66 -15.53
C GLU A 35 5.59 15.33 -14.22
N ASP A 36 6.21 16.51 -14.29
CA ASP A 36 6.73 17.24 -13.13
C ASP A 36 5.68 17.48 -12.03
N ASP A 37 4.44 17.87 -12.42
CA ASP A 37 3.33 18.08 -11.47
C ASP A 37 2.94 16.77 -10.75
N PHE A 38 3.03 15.62 -11.42
CA PHE A 38 2.81 14.33 -10.76
C PHE A 38 3.90 14.05 -9.73
N VAL A 39 5.18 14.26 -10.09
CA VAL A 39 6.32 14.03 -9.19
C VAL A 39 6.18 14.89 -7.93
N GLU A 40 5.84 16.17 -8.08
CA GLU A 40 5.63 17.08 -6.94
C GLU A 40 4.49 16.60 -6.03
N ARG A 41 3.35 16.19 -6.61
CA ARG A 41 2.21 15.64 -5.85
C ARG A 41 2.54 14.33 -5.16
N ALA A 42 3.27 13.44 -5.82
CA ALA A 42 3.68 12.16 -5.27
C ALA A 42 4.62 12.34 -4.07
N HIS A 43 5.60 13.23 -4.17
CA HIS A 43 6.47 13.57 -3.03
C HIS A 43 5.67 14.13 -1.86
N LYS A 44 4.81 15.12 -2.12
CA LYS A 44 3.94 15.70 -1.09
C LYS A 44 3.06 14.64 -0.43
N TYR A 45 2.50 13.71 -1.20
CA TYR A 45 1.71 12.60 -0.67
C TYR A 45 2.52 11.77 0.33
N TRP A 46 3.74 11.36 -0.03
CA TRP A 46 4.58 10.56 0.85
C TRP A 46 5.06 11.30 2.10
N ASP A 47 5.35 12.61 1.99
CA ASP A 47 5.64 13.46 3.15
C ASP A 47 4.45 13.54 4.12
N GLU A 48 3.23 13.70 3.58
CA GLU A 48 2.00 13.71 4.36
C GLU A 48 1.74 12.35 5.02
N VAL A 49 1.99 11.25 4.32
CA VAL A 49 1.92 9.89 4.87
C VAL A 49 2.87 9.73 6.05
N GLU A 50 4.14 10.13 5.91
CA GLU A 50 5.12 10.03 7.00
C GLU A 50 4.66 10.79 8.25
N SER A 51 4.25 12.04 8.05
CA SER A 51 3.75 12.91 9.11
C SER A 51 2.51 12.32 9.80
N HIS A 52 1.55 11.81 9.02
CA HIS A 52 0.33 11.22 9.54
C HIS A 52 0.58 9.93 10.31
N VAL A 53 1.40 9.01 9.77
CA VAL A 53 1.72 7.75 10.45
C VAL A 53 2.49 8.04 11.75
N THR A 54 3.48 8.93 11.72
CA THR A 54 4.23 9.31 12.94
C THR A 54 3.31 9.92 14.02
N ASN A 55 2.37 10.77 13.63
CA ASN A 55 1.38 11.35 14.55
C ASN A 55 0.36 10.33 15.09
N LEU A 56 0.09 9.25 14.34
CA LEU A 56 -0.74 8.14 14.82
C LEU A 56 0.05 7.25 15.77
N GLU A 57 1.31 6.95 15.47
CA GLU A 57 2.20 6.19 16.37
C GLU A 57 2.33 6.85 17.74
N SER A 58 2.44 8.19 17.78
CA SER A 58 2.55 8.93 19.05
C SER A 58 1.29 8.88 19.92
N LYS A 59 0.15 8.43 19.39
CA LYS A 59 -1.15 8.39 20.09
C LYS A 59 -1.67 6.97 20.30
N LEU A 60 -1.37 6.07 19.37
CA LEU A 60 -1.91 4.70 19.32
C LEU A 60 -0.86 3.64 19.67
N GLY A 61 0.41 4.03 19.80
CA GLY A 61 1.55 3.14 19.99
C GLY A 61 2.31 2.87 18.69
N SER A 62 3.53 2.37 18.82
CA SER A 62 4.42 2.08 17.69
C SER A 62 3.86 1.02 16.75
N VAL A 63 4.19 1.14 15.47
CA VAL A 63 3.95 0.07 14.49
C VAL A 63 4.94 -1.07 14.77
N ASN A 64 4.41 -2.28 14.93
CA ASN A 64 5.24 -3.48 15.18
C ASN A 64 5.33 -4.41 13.96
N LYS A 65 4.38 -4.29 13.02
CA LYS A 65 4.26 -5.18 11.85
C LYS A 65 3.96 -4.34 10.61
N VAL A 66 4.71 -4.58 9.56
CA VAL A 66 4.50 -3.97 8.24
C VAL A 66 4.06 -5.05 7.26
N PHE A 67 2.97 -4.79 6.55
CA PHE A 67 2.51 -5.59 5.43
C PHE A 67 2.57 -4.68 4.19
N HIS A 68 3.12 -5.18 3.10
CA HIS A 68 3.27 -4.40 1.87
C HIS A 68 2.71 -5.20 0.70
N GLU A 69 1.89 -4.53 -0.12
CA GLU A 69 1.30 -5.12 -1.32
C GLU A 69 2.41 -5.63 -2.26
N LEU A 70 2.15 -6.76 -2.93
CA LEU A 70 3.08 -7.41 -3.86
C LEU A 70 4.37 -7.95 -3.22
N VAL A 71 4.39 -8.17 -1.90
CA VAL A 71 5.57 -8.68 -1.18
C VAL A 71 5.22 -10.00 -0.46
N PRO A 72 5.63 -11.16 -1.02
CA PRO A 72 5.31 -12.48 -0.47
C PRO A 72 6.29 -12.95 0.62
N VAL A 73 7.34 -12.17 0.92
CA VAL A 73 8.41 -12.54 1.86
C VAL A 73 8.54 -11.55 3.01
N GLY A 74 9.00 -12.02 4.17
CA GLY A 74 9.14 -11.22 5.39
C GLY A 74 10.57 -10.76 5.69
N GLY A 75 10.72 -10.07 6.83
CA GLY A 75 12.03 -9.69 7.37
C GLY A 75 12.87 -8.80 6.45
N GLU A 76 14.18 -9.00 6.48
CA GLU A 76 15.14 -8.21 5.69
C GLU A 76 14.99 -8.46 4.18
N GLU A 77 14.62 -9.68 3.78
CA GLU A 77 14.37 -10.00 2.37
C GLU A 77 13.16 -9.22 1.84
N GLY A 78 12.04 -9.22 2.59
CA GLY A 78 10.88 -8.40 2.26
C GLY A 78 11.21 -6.90 2.22
N SER A 79 12.05 -6.42 3.13
CA SER A 79 12.54 -5.04 3.13
C SER A 79 13.26 -4.67 1.82
N LYS A 80 14.13 -5.55 1.31
CA LYS A 80 14.83 -5.37 0.02
C LYS A 80 13.87 -5.37 -1.16
N VAL A 81 12.91 -6.30 -1.17
CA VAL A 81 11.88 -6.35 -2.22
C VAL A 81 11.06 -5.05 -2.26
N ILE A 82 10.72 -4.48 -1.09
CA ILE A 82 10.01 -3.19 -1.02
C ILE A 82 10.87 -2.06 -1.59
N GLU A 83 12.16 -2.01 -1.27
CA GLU A 83 13.09 -0.98 -1.78
C GLU A 83 13.18 -1.00 -3.31
N GLU A 84 13.29 -2.20 -3.90
CA GLU A 84 13.32 -2.40 -5.36
C GLU A 84 11.98 -2.06 -6.03
N LEU A 85 10.87 -2.41 -5.39
CA LEU A 85 9.53 -2.21 -5.93
C LEU A 85 9.09 -0.75 -5.87
N ASN A 86 9.33 -0.07 -4.75
CA ASN A 86 8.89 1.30 -4.51
C ASN A 86 9.76 1.99 -3.45
N SER A 87 10.77 2.73 -3.90
CA SER A 87 11.70 3.43 -3.02
C SER A 87 11.02 4.49 -2.14
N ALA A 88 9.89 5.06 -2.56
CA ALA A 88 9.18 6.08 -1.80
C ALA A 88 8.41 5.47 -0.61
N SER A 89 7.66 4.39 -0.83
CA SER A 89 7.02 3.66 0.28
C SER A 89 8.06 3.02 1.21
N TYR A 90 9.19 2.57 0.65
CA TYR A 90 10.29 2.00 1.42
C TYR A 90 10.82 2.94 2.50
N GLN A 91 10.91 4.25 2.24
CA GLN A 91 11.35 5.22 3.25
C GLN A 91 10.45 5.22 4.49
N ILE A 92 9.13 5.14 4.28
CA ILE A 92 8.13 5.07 5.36
C ILE A 92 8.28 3.77 6.14
N VAL A 93 8.47 2.65 5.43
CA VAL A 93 8.68 1.32 6.01
C VAL A 93 9.95 1.28 6.84
N ARG A 94 11.08 1.72 6.27
CA ARG A 94 12.39 1.75 6.91
C ARG A 94 12.36 2.52 8.22
N ALA A 95 11.69 3.68 8.27
CA ALA A 95 11.53 4.47 9.48
C ALA A 95 10.82 3.72 10.63
N ARG A 96 10.04 2.67 10.34
CA ARG A 96 9.40 1.80 11.34
C ARG A 96 10.28 0.58 11.65
N LEU A 97 10.95 0.02 10.64
CA LEU A 97 11.92 -1.06 10.87
C LEU A 97 13.05 -0.62 11.81
N ASP A 98 13.54 0.61 11.65
CA ASP A 98 14.55 1.21 12.54
C ASP A 98 14.06 1.35 14.00
N LYS A 99 12.74 1.33 14.23
CA LYS A 99 12.11 1.35 15.56
C LYS A 99 11.72 -0.06 16.06
N GLY A 100 12.10 -1.11 15.34
CA GLY A 100 11.85 -2.50 15.70
C GLY A 100 10.60 -3.12 15.09
N ALA A 101 9.96 -2.49 14.09
CA ALA A 101 8.93 -3.16 13.32
C ALA A 101 9.50 -4.26 12.43
N GLU A 102 8.69 -5.24 12.07
CA GLU A 102 9.08 -6.34 11.17
C GLU A 102 8.19 -6.38 9.93
N VAL A 103 8.79 -6.59 8.76
CA VAL A 103 8.05 -6.94 7.54
C VAL A 103 7.48 -8.34 7.70
N GLN A 104 6.18 -8.48 7.47
CA GLN A 104 5.47 -9.75 7.51
C GLN A 104 5.04 -10.14 6.09
N PRO A 105 5.21 -11.41 5.70
CA PRO A 105 4.64 -11.89 4.45
C PRO A 105 3.11 -11.89 4.57
N VAL A 106 2.44 -11.39 3.53
CA VAL A 106 0.97 -11.40 3.44
C VAL A 106 0.46 -12.12 2.20
N GLU A 107 1.24 -12.07 1.11
CA GLU A 107 0.89 -12.66 -0.17
C GLU A 107 1.37 -14.12 -0.27
N ASP A 108 0.58 -14.95 -0.93
CA ASP A 108 1.03 -16.25 -1.41
C ASP A 108 1.79 -16.06 -2.73
N ILE A 109 3.01 -16.61 -2.83
CA ILE A 109 3.86 -16.38 -4.00
C ILE A 109 3.32 -17.01 -5.28
N GLU A 110 2.67 -18.18 -5.19
CA GLU A 110 2.08 -18.83 -6.37
C GLU A 110 0.90 -18.01 -6.87
N LEU A 111 0.02 -17.59 -5.96
CA LEU A 111 -1.13 -16.76 -6.30
C LEU A 111 -0.72 -15.39 -6.86
N LEU A 112 0.25 -14.73 -6.22
CA LEU A 112 0.74 -13.43 -6.63
C LEU A 112 1.37 -13.49 -8.02
N THR A 113 2.22 -14.49 -8.28
CA THR A 113 2.88 -14.63 -9.58
C THR A 113 1.90 -14.99 -10.68
N GLU A 114 0.90 -15.83 -10.40
CA GLU A 114 -0.20 -16.11 -11.34
C GLU A 114 -0.98 -14.84 -11.69
N PHE A 115 -1.39 -14.06 -10.68
CA PHE A 115 -2.06 -12.77 -10.87
C PHE A 115 -1.22 -11.82 -11.74
N MET A 116 0.08 -11.70 -11.45
CA MET A 116 0.99 -10.83 -12.20
C MET A 116 1.14 -11.28 -13.65
N ASP A 117 1.27 -12.58 -13.90
CA ASP A 117 1.42 -13.14 -15.25
C ASP A 117 0.17 -12.89 -16.09
N TRP A 118 -1.03 -13.11 -15.53
CA TRP A 118 -2.29 -12.79 -16.20
C TRP A 118 -2.43 -11.29 -16.46
N SER A 119 -2.06 -10.45 -15.50
CA SER A 119 -2.06 -8.99 -15.65
C SER A 119 -1.15 -8.53 -16.79
N ARG A 120 0.07 -9.08 -16.89
CA ARG A 120 1.01 -8.79 -17.99
C ARG A 120 0.45 -9.22 -19.34
N CYS A 121 -0.20 -10.38 -19.41
CA CYS A 121 -0.86 -10.83 -20.64
C CYS A 121 -1.94 -9.85 -21.11
N LEU A 122 -2.65 -9.18 -20.20
CA LEU A 122 -3.61 -8.13 -20.56
C LEU A 122 -2.91 -6.83 -20.98
N ALA A 123 -1.86 -6.43 -20.26
CA ALA A 123 -1.14 -5.18 -20.48
C ALA A 123 -0.48 -5.07 -21.86
N VAL A 124 -0.12 -6.19 -22.51
CA VAL A 124 0.49 -6.20 -23.85
C VAL A 124 -0.47 -5.83 -24.99
N GLY A 125 -1.77 -5.66 -24.72
CA GLY A 125 -2.74 -5.20 -25.72
C GLY A 125 -3.14 -6.28 -26.74
N LEU A 126 -3.73 -7.39 -26.25
CA LEU A 126 -4.17 -8.52 -27.08
C LEU A 126 -5.23 -8.10 -28.13
N GLN A 127 -4.95 -8.37 -29.40
CA GLN A 127 -5.82 -7.97 -30.52
C GLN A 127 -6.92 -8.99 -30.84
N ASN A 128 -6.65 -10.29 -30.64
CA ASN A 128 -7.62 -11.34 -30.97
C ASN A 128 -8.66 -11.48 -29.84
N GLN A 129 -9.93 -11.26 -30.16
CA GLN A 129 -11.03 -11.29 -29.18
C GLN A 129 -11.18 -12.63 -28.45
N LYS A 130 -10.94 -13.77 -29.12
CA LYS A 130 -11.02 -15.10 -28.47
C LYS A 130 -9.89 -15.26 -27.45
N VAL A 131 -8.69 -14.81 -27.78
CA VAL A 131 -7.53 -14.85 -26.89
C VAL A 131 -7.73 -13.89 -25.72
N LEU A 132 -8.13 -12.64 -25.98
CA LEU A 132 -8.44 -11.64 -24.96
C LEU A 132 -9.48 -12.17 -23.96
N THR A 133 -10.58 -12.74 -24.46
CA THR A 133 -11.63 -13.32 -23.60
C THR A 133 -11.10 -14.44 -22.72
N LYS A 134 -10.23 -15.31 -23.24
CA LYS A 134 -9.65 -16.42 -22.47
C LYS A 134 -8.74 -15.90 -21.36
N VAL A 135 -7.82 -15.00 -21.70
CA VAL A 135 -6.89 -14.39 -20.73
C VAL A 135 -7.66 -13.61 -19.66
N TYR A 136 -8.65 -12.82 -20.04
CA TYR A 136 -9.47 -12.05 -19.10
C TYR A 136 -10.25 -12.95 -18.13
N LYS A 137 -10.78 -14.08 -18.61
CA LYS A 137 -11.44 -15.06 -17.73
C LYS A 137 -10.49 -15.69 -16.74
N SER A 138 -9.26 -16.02 -17.15
CA SER A 138 -8.22 -16.52 -16.26
C SER A 138 -7.83 -15.47 -15.23
N TYR A 139 -7.55 -14.23 -15.65
CA TYR A 139 -7.28 -13.10 -14.75
C TYR A 139 -8.37 -12.88 -13.71
N SER A 140 -9.64 -12.94 -14.11
CA SER A 140 -10.79 -12.68 -13.22
C SER A 140 -11.10 -13.84 -12.25
N ALA A 141 -10.43 -14.98 -12.40
CA ALA A 141 -10.63 -16.17 -11.58
C ALA A 141 -9.58 -16.31 -10.46
N VAL A 142 -8.54 -15.48 -10.50
CA VAL A 142 -7.52 -15.31 -9.45
C VAL A 142 -8.00 -14.23 -8.48
#